data_AF-E1QQX9-F1
#
_entry.id   AF-E1QQX9-F1
#
_cell.length_a   1.000
_cell.length_b   1.000
_cell.length_c   1.000
_cell.angle_alpha   90.00
_cell.angle_beta   90.00
_cell.angle_gamma   90.00
#
_symmetry.space_group_name_H-M   'P 1'
#
loop_
_entity.id
_entity.type
_entity.pdbx_description
1 polymer ?
#
loop_
_entity_poly.entity_id
_entity_poly.type
_entity_poly.pdbx_seq_one_letter_code
_entity_poly.pdbx_strand_id
1 'polypeptide(L)'
;MNTERAKDEALDLAIECVEALNAVFGNNDRIRQGFRSRCNDGLTYLYYNGINYTLSFILSKSSDKKMTGFDKLSFALSKEAVSDAFKEVQSAGISDEAYELYGICLIKALVRLGVITKADSMPDILKQLNDMNTEILAGNKLLIFAEWLKRLAEASIKKP
;
A
#
# COMPACT_ATOMS: atom_id res chain seq x y z
N MET A 1 -4.49 34.85 11.34
CA MET A 1 -3.37 34.21 10.63
C MET A 1 -3.74 32.75 10.48
N ASN A 2 -4.25 32.34 9.31
CA ASN A 2 -4.55 30.94 9.05
C ASN A 2 -3.23 30.22 8.92
N THR A 3 -2.89 29.38 9.89
CA THR A 3 -1.74 28.49 9.82
C THR A 3 -2.12 27.37 8.85
N GLU A 4 -1.87 27.59 7.56
CA GLU A 4 -1.89 26.50 6.58
C GLU A 4 -0.90 25.44 7.08
N ARG A 5 -1.43 24.31 7.53
CA ARG A 5 -0.61 23.18 7.97
C ARG A 5 0.27 22.79 6.78
N ALA A 6 1.60 22.79 6.96
CA ALA A 6 2.49 22.17 5.97
C ALA A 6 1.97 20.74 5.72
N LYS A 7 1.57 20.47 4.48
CA LYS A 7 0.85 19.25 4.11
C LYS A 7 1.79 18.06 4.24
N ASP A 8 1.50 17.14 5.16
CA ASP A 8 2.23 15.88 5.29
C ASP A 8 1.57 14.87 4.36
N GLU A 9 2.05 14.79 3.12
CA GLU A 9 1.47 13.94 2.09
C GLU A 9 1.49 12.44 2.46
N ALA A 10 2.46 12.01 3.27
CA ALA A 10 2.54 10.63 3.74
C ALA A 10 1.44 10.34 4.75
N LEU A 11 1.21 11.25 5.71
CA LEU A 11 0.09 11.14 6.64
C LEU A 11 -1.26 11.20 5.92
N ASP A 12 -1.45 12.16 5.01
CA ASP A 12 -2.69 12.33 4.26
C ASP A 12 -3.04 11.06 3.47
N LEU A 13 -2.08 10.49 2.75
CA LEU A 13 -2.30 9.24 2.02
C LEU A 13 -2.58 8.05 2.97
N ALA A 14 -1.93 8.00 4.14
CA ALA A 14 -2.17 6.93 5.10
C ALA A 14 -3.61 7.00 5.67
N ILE A 15 -4.13 8.21 5.91
CA ILE A 15 -5.53 8.45 6.27
C ILE A 15 -6.44 7.95 5.16
N GLU A 16 -6.19 8.36 3.90
CA GLU A 16 -6.98 7.92 2.74
C GLU A 16 -7.04 6.38 2.62
N CYS A 17 -5.91 5.68 2.84
CA CYS A 17 -5.86 4.22 2.82
C CYS A 17 -6.77 3.58 3.89
N VAL A 18 -6.77 4.11 5.12
CA VAL A 18 -7.59 3.59 6.21
C VAL A 18 -9.08 3.92 6.02
N GLU A 19 -9.38 5.12 5.53
CA GLU A 19 -10.76 5.52 5.19
C GLU A 19 -11.31 4.66 4.04
N ALA A 20 -10.53 4.43 2.99
CA ALA A 20 -10.88 3.54 1.90
C ALA A 20 -11.14 2.09 2.39
N LEU A 21 -10.28 1.57 3.27
CA LEU A 21 -10.48 0.25 3.88
C LEU A 21 -11.81 0.17 4.61
N ASN A 22 -12.09 1.15 5.48
CA ASN A 22 -13.33 1.15 6.28
C ASN A 22 -14.57 1.36 5.42
N ALA A 23 -14.48 2.17 4.36
CA ALA A 23 -15.59 2.40 3.44
C ALA A 23 -15.95 1.15 2.61
N VAL A 24 -14.94 0.42 2.12
CA VAL A 24 -15.15 -0.73 1.22
C VAL A 24 -15.36 -2.03 2.01
N PHE A 25 -14.62 -2.22 3.10
CA PHE A 25 -14.57 -3.48 3.87
C PHE A 25 -15.00 -3.32 5.33
N GLY A 26 -15.71 -2.25 5.70
CA GLY A 26 -16.10 -1.96 7.09
C GLY A 26 -16.87 -3.08 7.79
N ASN A 27 -17.61 -3.90 7.05
CA ASN A 27 -18.37 -5.04 7.56
C ASN A 27 -17.60 -6.37 7.56
N ASN A 28 -16.34 -6.38 7.12
CA ASN A 28 -15.51 -7.59 7.03
C ASN A 28 -14.29 -7.48 7.95
N ASP A 29 -14.50 -7.82 9.23
CA ASP A 29 -13.45 -7.74 10.25
C ASP A 29 -12.25 -8.63 9.92
N ARG A 30 -12.44 -9.78 9.26
CA ARG A 30 -11.32 -10.65 8.87
C ARG A 30 -10.35 -9.93 7.93
N ILE A 31 -10.85 -9.25 6.91
CA ILE A 31 -10.02 -8.48 5.97
C ILE A 31 -9.34 -7.32 6.69
N ARG A 32 -10.08 -6.60 7.55
CA ARG A 32 -9.53 -5.48 8.32
C ARG A 32 -8.41 -5.95 9.26
N GLN A 33 -8.58 -7.08 9.96
CA GLN A 33 -7.51 -7.67 10.78
C GLN A 33 -6.31 -8.09 9.94
N GLY A 34 -6.55 -8.70 8.78
CA GLY A 34 -5.48 -9.06 7.85
C GLY A 34 -4.68 -7.84 7.43
N PHE A 35 -5.35 -6.77 6.98
CA PHE A 35 -4.70 -5.51 6.62
C PHE A 35 -3.90 -4.90 7.78
N ARG A 36 -4.48 -4.85 8.98
CA ARG A 36 -3.79 -4.40 10.21
C ARG A 36 -2.52 -5.20 10.46
N SER A 37 -2.57 -6.53 10.33
CA SER A 37 -1.40 -7.40 10.48
C SER A 37 -0.34 -7.08 9.42
N ARG A 38 -0.74 -6.88 8.16
CA ARG A 38 0.20 -6.54 7.07
C ARG A 38 0.84 -5.17 7.25
N CYS A 39 0.13 -4.18 7.81
CA CYS A 39 0.74 -2.89 8.16
C CYS A 39 1.80 -3.04 9.26
N ASN A 40 1.58 -3.94 10.22
CA ASN A 40 2.56 -4.24 11.28
C ASN A 40 3.79 -4.97 10.73
N ASP A 41 3.59 -6.05 9.99
CA ASP A 41 4.66 -6.89 9.44
C ASP A 41 5.44 -6.14 8.35
N GLY A 42 4.72 -5.39 7.52
CA GLY A 42 5.25 -4.70 6.36
C GLY A 42 6.25 -3.59 6.68
N LEU A 43 6.06 -2.86 7.79
CA LEU A 43 7.06 -1.89 8.25
C LEU A 43 8.40 -2.57 8.58
N THR A 44 8.34 -3.72 9.24
CA THR A 44 9.53 -4.53 9.56
C THR A 44 10.21 -5.03 8.28
N TYR A 45 9.44 -5.52 7.31
CA TYR A 45 10.00 -5.99 6.04
C TYR A 45 10.65 -4.86 5.23
N LEU A 46 10.04 -3.68 5.18
CA LEU A 46 10.61 -2.52 4.52
C LEU A 46 11.95 -2.12 5.14
N TYR A 47 12.02 -2.11 6.48
CA TYR A 47 13.22 -1.71 7.21
C TYR A 47 14.38 -2.70 7.04
N TYR A 48 14.12 -4.01 7.17
CA TYR A 48 15.19 -5.02 7.18
C TYR A 48 15.53 -5.60 5.81
N ASN A 49 14.56 -5.67 4.89
CA ASN A 49 14.74 -6.36 3.61
C ASN A 49 14.72 -5.41 2.40
N GLY A 50 14.35 -4.14 2.60
CA GLY A 50 14.25 -3.15 1.53
C GLY A 50 12.96 -3.24 0.72
N ILE A 51 12.77 -2.25 -0.17
CA ILE A 51 11.51 -2.06 -0.89
C ILE A 51 11.30 -3.13 -1.95
N ASN A 52 12.32 -3.41 -2.77
CA ASN A 52 12.23 -4.38 -3.87
C ASN A 52 11.86 -5.77 -3.37
N TYR A 53 12.50 -6.22 -2.28
CA TYR A 53 12.16 -7.47 -1.64
C TYR A 53 10.71 -7.46 -1.13
N THR A 54 10.33 -6.42 -0.41
CA THR A 54 8.99 -6.32 0.21
C THR A 54 7.89 -6.32 -0.85
N LEU A 55 8.04 -5.56 -1.93
CA LEU A 55 7.09 -5.56 -3.04
C LEU A 55 7.03 -6.91 -3.75
N SER A 56 8.19 -7.54 -4.00
CA SER A 56 8.26 -8.87 -4.63
C SER A 56 7.58 -9.93 -3.76
N PHE A 57 7.73 -9.84 -2.44
CA PHE A 57 7.07 -10.71 -1.49
C PHE A 57 5.54 -10.50 -1.52
N ILE A 58 5.08 -9.25 -1.51
CA ILE A 58 3.66 -8.92 -1.60
C ILE A 58 3.05 -9.42 -2.93
N LEU A 59 3.74 -9.21 -4.06
CA LEU A 59 3.33 -9.73 -5.37
C LEU A 59 3.20 -11.26 -5.35
N SER A 60 4.17 -11.95 -4.75
CA SER A 60 4.13 -13.40 -4.60
C SER A 60 2.93 -13.85 -3.75
N LYS A 61 2.69 -13.19 -2.61
CA LYS A 61 1.57 -13.53 -1.69
C LYS A 61 0.19 -13.17 -2.22
N SER A 62 0.12 -12.14 -3.07
CA SER A 62 -1.10 -11.73 -3.74
C SER A 62 -1.44 -12.63 -4.93
N SER A 63 -0.54 -13.51 -5.38
CA SER A 63 -0.83 -14.38 -6.52
C SER A 63 -1.72 -15.56 -6.11
N ASP A 64 -2.76 -15.84 -6.91
CA ASP A 64 -3.60 -17.03 -6.74
C ASP A 64 -3.89 -17.73 -8.08
N LYS A 65 -4.79 -18.73 -8.06
CA LYS A 65 -5.14 -19.52 -9.26
C LYS A 65 -5.86 -18.71 -10.34
N LYS A 66 -6.52 -17.60 -9.98
CA LYS A 66 -7.34 -16.78 -10.89
C LYS A 66 -6.53 -15.61 -11.45
N MET A 67 -5.63 -15.04 -10.66
CA MET A 67 -4.97 -13.79 -11.00
C MET A 67 -3.58 -13.68 -10.37
N THR A 68 -2.61 -13.16 -11.13
CA THR A 68 -1.26 -12.93 -10.61
C THR A 68 -1.25 -11.72 -9.68
N GLY A 69 -0.28 -11.65 -8.77
CA GLY A 69 -0.08 -10.47 -7.95
C GLY A 69 0.24 -9.23 -8.79
N PHE A 70 0.88 -9.40 -9.95
CA PHE A 70 1.13 -8.32 -10.91
C PHE A 70 -0.19 -7.69 -11.39
N ASP A 71 -1.15 -8.51 -11.78
CA ASP A 71 -2.47 -8.05 -12.24
C ASP A 71 -3.24 -7.37 -11.10
N LYS A 72 -3.25 -7.96 -9.90
CA LYS A 72 -3.98 -7.40 -8.75
C LYS A 72 -3.41 -6.07 -8.27
N LEU A 73 -2.08 -5.95 -8.20
CA LEU A 73 -1.44 -4.71 -7.75
C LEU A 73 -1.47 -3.63 -8.84
N SER A 74 -1.71 -3.98 -10.11
CA SER A 74 -1.91 -3.00 -11.18
C SER A 74 -3.13 -2.09 -10.97
N PHE A 75 -4.09 -2.48 -10.13
CA PHE A 75 -5.20 -1.61 -9.71
C PHE A 75 -4.72 -0.32 -9.04
N ALA A 76 -3.55 -0.36 -8.38
CA ALA A 76 -2.94 0.83 -7.79
C ALA A 76 -2.48 1.85 -8.85
N LEU A 77 -2.13 1.38 -10.05
CA LEU A 77 -1.68 2.22 -11.17
C LEU A 77 -2.85 2.69 -12.04
N SER A 78 -3.88 1.85 -12.20
CA SER A 78 -5.00 2.13 -13.11
C SER A 78 -6.12 3.00 -12.51
N LYS A 79 -6.22 3.06 -11.18
CA LYS A 79 -7.18 3.93 -10.48
C LYS A 79 -6.44 5.11 -9.89
N GLU A 80 -7.06 6.29 -9.83
CA GLU A 80 -6.45 7.43 -9.14
C GLU A 80 -6.64 7.32 -7.62
N ALA A 81 -7.89 7.15 -7.18
CA ALA A 81 -8.27 7.03 -5.78
C ALA A 81 -7.98 5.64 -5.19
N VAL A 82 -7.57 5.59 -3.91
CA VAL A 82 -7.33 4.33 -3.19
C VAL A 82 -8.61 3.51 -3.06
N SER A 83 -9.74 4.16 -2.75
CA SER A 83 -11.04 3.51 -2.61
C SER A 83 -11.47 2.75 -3.86
N ASP A 84 -11.14 3.25 -5.04
CA ASP A 84 -11.55 2.61 -6.29
C ASP A 84 -10.67 1.40 -6.60
N ALA A 85 -9.37 1.46 -6.29
CA ALA A 85 -8.52 0.26 -6.34
C ALA A 85 -9.00 -0.83 -5.37
N PHE A 86 -9.46 -0.43 -4.16
CA PHE A 86 -9.99 -1.37 -3.17
C PHE A 86 -11.32 -2.02 -3.61
N LYS A 87 -12.19 -1.26 -4.31
CA LYS A 87 -13.43 -1.82 -4.89
C LYS A 87 -13.14 -2.83 -6.00
N GLU A 88 -12.11 -2.63 -6.81
CA GLU A 88 -11.69 -3.63 -7.80
C GLU A 88 -11.24 -4.92 -7.12
N VAL A 89 -10.44 -4.82 -6.06
CA VAL A 89 -10.03 -5.97 -5.24
C VAL A 89 -11.25 -6.70 -4.67
N GLN A 90 -12.21 -5.97 -4.10
CA GLN A 90 -13.45 -6.55 -3.58
C GLN A 90 -14.25 -7.26 -4.67
N SER A 91 -14.38 -6.63 -5.85
CA SER A 91 -15.17 -7.16 -6.97
C SER A 91 -14.52 -8.38 -7.63
N ALA A 92 -13.19 -8.49 -7.57
CA ALA A 92 -12.44 -9.65 -8.05
C ALA A 92 -12.70 -10.93 -7.22
N GLY A 93 -13.32 -10.81 -6.03
CA GLY A 93 -13.68 -11.97 -5.19
C GLY A 93 -12.46 -12.78 -4.73
N ILE A 94 -11.42 -12.07 -4.31
CA ILE A 94 -10.15 -12.62 -3.83
C ILE A 94 -10.35 -13.14 -2.40
N SER A 95 -9.75 -14.27 -2.01
CA SER A 95 -10.06 -14.92 -0.71
C SER A 95 -9.23 -14.44 0.49
N ASP A 96 -8.17 -13.67 0.23
CA ASP A 96 -7.27 -13.12 1.25
C ASP A 96 -6.64 -11.81 0.74
N GLU A 97 -7.42 -10.74 0.79
CA GLU A 97 -7.13 -9.45 0.15
C GLU A 97 -6.10 -8.61 0.92
N ALA A 98 -5.64 -9.06 2.08
CA ALA A 98 -4.83 -8.26 2.98
C ALA A 98 -3.48 -7.85 2.37
N TYR A 99 -2.84 -8.74 1.61
CA TYR A 99 -1.58 -8.43 0.93
C TYR A 99 -1.79 -7.45 -0.23
N GLU A 100 -2.86 -7.63 -1.01
CA GLU A 100 -3.23 -6.76 -2.12
C GLU A 100 -3.52 -5.35 -1.64
N LEU A 101 -4.35 -5.20 -0.60
CA LEU A 101 -4.73 -3.90 -0.06
C LEU A 101 -3.51 -3.15 0.49
N TYR A 102 -2.64 -3.84 1.24
CA TYR A 102 -1.40 -3.25 1.73
C TYR A 102 -0.44 -2.90 0.58
N GLY A 103 -0.30 -3.78 -0.41
CA GLY A 103 0.51 -3.56 -1.61
C GLY A 103 0.05 -2.35 -2.42
N ILE A 104 -1.26 -2.20 -2.61
CA ILE A 104 -1.86 -1.04 -3.27
C ILE A 104 -1.47 0.24 -2.54
N CYS A 105 -1.57 0.28 -1.21
CA CYS A 105 -1.16 1.44 -0.42
C CYS A 105 0.33 1.78 -0.59
N LEU A 106 1.22 0.79 -0.62
CA LEU A 106 2.65 1.03 -0.86
C LEU A 106 2.93 1.57 -2.27
N ILE A 107 2.28 1.03 -3.29
CA ILE A 107 2.43 1.49 -4.67
C ILE A 107 1.92 2.93 -4.81
N LYS A 108 0.77 3.22 -4.20
CA LYS A 108 0.22 4.57 -4.16
C LYS A 108 1.17 5.56 -3.51
N ALA A 109 1.85 5.16 -2.43
CA ALA A 109 2.85 5.99 -1.77
C ALA A 109 4.07 6.22 -2.66
N LEU A 110 4.56 5.20 -3.35
CA LEU A 110 5.67 5.33 -4.29
C LEU A 110 5.36 6.32 -5.44
N VAL A 111 4.14 6.28 -5.97
CA VAL A 111 3.72 7.20 -7.04
C VAL A 111 3.48 8.60 -6.49
N ARG A 112 2.66 8.75 -5.43
CA ARG A 112 2.21 10.07 -4.95
C ARG A 112 3.28 10.85 -4.23
N LEU A 113 4.16 10.20 -3.48
CA LEU A 113 5.24 10.89 -2.76
C LEU A 113 6.39 11.30 -3.72
N GLY A 114 6.17 11.22 -5.04
CA GLY A 114 7.10 11.67 -6.07
C GLY A 114 8.39 10.85 -6.12
N VAL A 115 8.32 9.58 -5.71
CA VAL A 115 9.45 8.65 -5.74
C VAL A 115 9.55 8.00 -7.12
N ILE A 116 8.41 7.65 -7.70
CA ILE A 116 8.28 7.06 -9.03
C ILE A 116 7.47 8.03 -9.89
N THR A 117 8.07 8.58 -10.94
CA THR A 117 7.47 9.67 -11.72
C THR A 117 6.44 9.19 -12.73
N LYS A 118 6.69 8.06 -13.39
CA LYS A 118 5.74 7.38 -14.29
C LYS A 118 6.06 5.89 -14.30
N ALA A 119 5.09 5.06 -13.95
CA ALA A 119 5.18 3.62 -14.11
C ALA A 119 3.89 3.08 -14.71
N ASP A 120 4.01 2.39 -15.84
CA ASP A 120 2.88 1.80 -16.56
C ASP A 120 2.63 0.35 -16.11
N SER A 121 3.57 -0.24 -15.37
CA SER A 121 3.49 -1.62 -14.91
C SER A 121 4.28 -1.85 -13.63
N MET A 122 3.97 -2.94 -12.93
CA MET A 122 4.71 -3.32 -11.73
C MET A 122 6.18 -3.69 -11.99
N PRO A 123 6.55 -4.39 -13.10
CA PRO A 123 7.95 -4.55 -13.46
C PRO A 123 8.69 -3.23 -13.65
N ASP A 124 8.03 -2.19 -14.15
CA ASP A 124 8.66 -0.87 -14.31
C ASP A 124 8.91 -0.19 -12.97
N ILE A 125 8.01 -0.36 -11.99
CA ILE A 125 8.25 0.05 -10.60
C ILE A 125 9.51 -0.63 -10.05
N LEU A 126 9.61 -1.95 -10.17
CA LEU A 126 10.75 -2.71 -9.63
C LEU A 126 12.06 -2.32 -10.32
N LYS A 127 12.03 -2.06 -11.63
CA LYS A 127 13.22 -1.57 -12.37
C LYS A 127 13.65 -0.19 -11.90
N GLN A 128 12.71 0.74 -11.70
CA GLN A 128 13.02 2.09 -11.20
C GLN A 128 13.61 2.03 -9.78
N LEU A 129 13.05 1.18 -8.92
CA LEU A 129 13.57 0.95 -7.57
C LEU A 129 14.90 0.19 -7.54
N ASN A 130 15.35 -0.40 -8.66
CA ASN A 130 16.68 -1.04 -8.75
C ASN A 130 17.79 -0.01 -9.04
N ASP A 131 17.45 1.27 -9.23
CA ASP A 131 18.40 2.37 -9.18
C ASP A 131 18.65 2.79 -7.72
N MET A 132 19.92 2.86 -7.32
CA MET A 132 20.34 3.07 -5.93
C MET A 132 19.87 4.41 -5.35
N ASN A 133 19.90 5.48 -6.14
CA ASN A 133 19.46 6.80 -5.66
C ASN A 133 17.94 6.83 -5.46
N THR A 134 17.21 6.22 -6.39
CA THR A 134 15.76 6.08 -6.31
C THR A 134 15.36 5.23 -5.10
N GLU A 135 16.05 4.10 -4.86
CA GLU A 135 15.79 3.23 -3.71
C GLU A 135 15.97 3.96 -2.37
N ILE A 136 17.05 4.72 -2.20
CA ILE A 136 17.32 5.45 -0.94
C ILE A 136 16.24 6.52 -0.69
N LEU A 137 15.88 7.28 -1.72
CA LEU A 137 14.84 8.30 -1.61
C LEU A 137 13.47 7.67 -1.32
N ALA A 138 13.17 6.57 -2.02
CA ALA A 138 11.97 5.76 -1.82
C ALA A 138 11.88 5.24 -0.39
N GLY A 139 12.98 4.69 0.13
CA GLY A 139 13.09 4.06 1.44
C GLY A 139 12.60 4.99 2.55
N ASN A 140 13.18 6.19 2.60
CA ASN A 140 12.85 7.15 3.65
C ASN A 140 11.37 7.58 3.62
N LYS A 141 10.84 7.90 2.43
CA LYS A 141 9.45 8.33 2.28
C LYS A 141 8.46 7.20 2.58
N LEU A 142 8.77 5.98 2.11
CA LEU A 142 7.90 4.83 2.27
C LEU A 142 7.89 4.31 3.72
N LEU A 143 9.01 4.42 4.44
CA LEU A 143 9.07 4.08 5.87
C LEU A 143 8.20 5.02 6.71
N ILE A 144 8.25 6.33 6.47
CA ILE A 144 7.40 7.31 7.16
C ILE A 144 5.92 7.03 6.88
N PHE A 145 5.57 6.80 5.61
CA PHE A 145 4.22 6.41 5.22
C PHE A 145 3.77 5.11 5.90
N ALA A 146 4.59 4.07 5.88
CA ALA A 146 4.28 2.77 6.47
C ALA A 146 4.12 2.86 8.00
N GLU A 147 4.89 3.72 8.67
CA GLU A 147 4.72 4.00 10.09
C GLU A 147 3.36 4.68 10.37
N TRP A 148 3.00 5.73 9.62
CA TRP A 148 1.69 6.35 9.75
C TRP A 148 0.55 5.36 9.51
N LEU A 149 0.64 4.61 8.41
CA LEU A 149 -0.37 3.62 8.03
C LEU A 149 -0.54 2.56 9.11
N LYS A 150 0.58 2.06 9.68
CA LYS A 150 0.56 1.16 10.83
C LYS A 150 -0.20 1.77 12.00
N ARG A 151 0.20 2.97 12.48
CA ARG A 151 -0.42 3.58 13.66
C ARG A 151 -1.92 3.82 13.46
N LEU A 152 -2.33 4.27 12.28
CA LEU A 152 -3.73 4.51 11.94
C LEU A 152 -4.53 3.22 11.82
N ALA A 153 -3.97 2.17 11.21
CA ALA A 153 -4.59 0.85 11.16
C ALA A 153 -4.76 0.27 12.57
N GLU A 154 -3.77 0.42 13.45
CA GLU A 154 -3.85 -0.04 14.83
C GLU A 154 -4.90 0.71 15.66
N ALA A 155 -5.11 2.00 15.39
CA ALA A 155 -6.10 2.82 16.07
C ALA A 155 -7.53 2.60 15.56
N SER A 156 -7.70 2.33 14.27
CA SER A 156 -9.01 2.22 13.61
C SER A 156 -9.61 0.81 13.60
N ILE A 157 -8.78 -0.22 13.79
CA ILE A 157 -9.17 -1.63 13.70
C ILE A 157 -8.95 -2.27 15.07
N LYS A 158 -10.04 -2.72 15.71
CA LYS A 158 -10.01 -3.37 17.03
C LYS A 158 -9.04 -4.55 17.02
N LYS A 159 -8.39 -4.88 18.13
CA LYS A 159 -7.65 -6.15 18.22
C LYS A 159 -8.65 -7.32 18.25
N PRO A 160 -8.29 -8.48 17.67
CA PRO A 160 -9.10 -9.69 17.79
C PRO A 160 -9.21 -10.14 19.26
#